data_AF-A0A1B9G6W3-F1
#
_entry.id   AF-A0A1B9G6W3-F1
#
_cell.length_a   1.000
_cell.length_b   1.000
_cell.length_c   1.000
_cell.angle_alpha   90.00
_cell.angle_beta   90.00
_cell.angle_gamma   90.00
#
_symmetry.space_group_name_H-M   'P 1'
#
loop_
_entity.id
_entity.type
_entity.pdbx_description
1 polymer ?
#
loop_
_entity_poly.entity_id
_entity_poly.type
_entity_poly.pdbx_seq_one_letter_code
_entity_poly.pdbx_strand_id
1 'polypeptide(L)'
;MESLSISPKPLLVPSELTLPPLPKIYDETILRKVFTHSSFIGRPKYSIDLFEDEDEGRDNEKLELLGDNLLDCAVLGLLQDLYPNLNVGNSTKLKSALVNNTTLRELSKRYRLHERLVAPPEQLPTLMNGDKVLANLFEAYIAGVFYSYLKHAVGEGSSRLSRGQAIDHLDLWLRPLFQPIAESMLSQLKAEQLSRQLLVDTEDDDTDRKAQGANARLNQWFIFKEGGQPSYASSNAGLQGWKTLCTAVDRDGKSWYGEATRSTKKAAQAVAAYKVIKQFEQERPDFTA
;
A
#
# COMPACT_ATOMS: atom_id res chain seq x y z
N MET A 1 8.60 -18.27 -12.60
CA MET A 1 8.57 -17.50 -11.34
C MET A 1 7.87 -16.19 -11.63
N GLU A 2 6.54 -16.17 -11.52
CA GLU A 2 5.78 -14.92 -11.61
C GLU A 2 5.66 -14.33 -10.22
N SER A 3 6.23 -13.14 -10.04
CA SER A 3 6.05 -12.32 -8.85
C SER A 3 4.57 -11.93 -8.75
N LEU A 4 3.87 -12.58 -7.81
CA LEU A 4 2.54 -12.17 -7.37
C LEU A 4 2.64 -10.75 -6.80
N SER A 5 2.27 -9.77 -7.62
CA SER A 5 1.99 -8.40 -7.18
C SER A 5 0.78 -8.44 -6.26
N ILE A 6 1.05 -8.55 -4.97
CA ILE A 6 0.10 -8.30 -3.90
C ILE A 6 0.03 -6.77 -3.81
N SER A 7 -0.92 -6.14 -4.48
CA SER A 7 -1.35 -4.82 -4.05
C SER A 7 -2.35 -5.04 -2.92
N PRO A 8 -1.97 -4.91 -1.64
CA PRO A 8 -2.97 -4.84 -0.58
C PRO A 8 -3.89 -3.66 -0.89
N LYS A 9 -5.19 -3.83 -0.63
CA LYS A 9 -6.16 -2.73 -0.62
C LYS A 9 -5.53 -1.60 0.21
N PRO A 10 -5.49 -0.34 -0.26
CA PRO A 10 -4.79 0.71 0.46
C PRO A 10 -5.38 0.79 1.86
N LEU A 11 -4.56 0.45 2.86
CA LEU A 11 -4.93 0.52 4.26
C LEU A 11 -5.17 2.01 4.55
N LEU A 12 -6.44 2.38 4.72
CA LEU A 12 -6.85 3.77 4.82
C LEU A 12 -6.48 4.35 6.19
N VAL A 13 -6.07 5.62 6.19
CA VAL A 13 -5.96 6.42 7.42
C VAL A 13 -7.30 6.32 8.17
N PRO A 14 -7.32 5.92 9.46
CA PRO A 14 -8.56 5.76 10.22
C PRO A 14 -9.44 7.01 10.13
N SER A 15 -10.75 6.84 9.89
CA SER A 15 -11.68 7.98 9.72
C SER A 15 -11.76 8.83 10.99
N GLU A 16 -11.62 8.19 12.14
CA GLU A 16 -11.73 8.76 13.48
C GLU A 16 -10.38 9.34 13.98
N LEU A 17 -9.34 9.35 13.14
CA LEU A 17 -8.03 9.90 13.50
C LEU A 17 -8.15 11.37 13.88
N THR A 18 -7.84 11.68 15.14
CA THR A 18 -7.69 13.05 15.62
C THR A 18 -6.31 13.57 15.21
N LEU A 19 -6.28 14.64 14.42
CA LEU A 19 -5.02 15.21 13.93
C LEU A 19 -4.33 16.00 15.05
N PRO A 20 -3.04 15.76 15.34
CA PRO A 20 -2.26 16.69 16.15
C PRO A 20 -2.17 18.05 15.44
N PRO A 21 -1.99 19.16 16.20
CA PRO A 21 -1.94 20.50 15.63
C PRO A 21 -0.79 20.61 14.62
N LEU A 22 -1.09 21.21 13.46
CA LEU A 22 -0.10 21.40 12.41
C LEU A 22 0.98 22.39 12.87
N PRO A 23 2.28 22.02 12.88
CA PRO A 23 3.34 22.92 13.30
C PRO A 23 3.45 24.12 12.37
N LYS A 24 3.52 25.33 12.94
CA LYS A 24 3.62 26.56 12.13
C LYS A 24 5.03 26.71 11.56
N ILE A 25 5.08 27.10 10.29
CA ILE A 25 6.29 27.57 9.62
C ILE A 25 6.28 29.10 9.69
N TYR A 26 7.24 29.68 10.40
CA TYR A 26 7.32 31.13 10.67
C TYR A 26 8.08 31.90 9.58
N ASP A 27 9.05 31.26 8.94
CA ASP A 27 9.81 31.88 7.84
C ASP A 27 8.96 31.89 6.57
N GLU A 28 8.57 33.09 6.13
CA GLU A 28 7.68 33.28 4.97
C GLU A 28 8.31 32.77 3.66
N THR A 29 9.64 32.80 3.55
CA THR A 29 10.34 32.32 2.36
C THR A 29 10.26 30.80 2.28
N ILE A 30 10.47 30.11 3.40
CA ILE A 30 10.29 28.66 3.50
C ILE A 30 8.82 28.32 3.25
N LEU A 31 7.89 29.04 3.89
CA LEU A 31 6.46 28.80 3.73
C LEU A 31 6.04 28.89 2.27
N ARG A 32 6.47 29.94 1.56
CA ARG A 32 6.18 30.13 0.14
C ARG A 32 6.74 28.99 -0.72
N LYS A 33 7.97 28.55 -0.46
CA LYS A 33 8.60 27.43 -1.17
C LYS A 33 7.81 26.13 -1.00
N VAL A 34 7.45 25.77 0.24
CA VAL A 34 6.66 24.55 0.55
C VAL A 34 5.41 24.44 -0.33
N PHE A 35 4.70 25.55 -0.51
CA PHE A 35 3.45 25.57 -1.25
C PHE A 35 3.60 25.83 -2.76
N THR A 36 4.80 26.11 -3.27
CA THR A 36 5.00 26.40 -4.69
C THR A 36 5.34 25.10 -5.44
N HIS A 37 4.46 24.68 -6.34
CA HIS A 37 4.69 23.53 -7.21
C HIS A 37 5.72 23.85 -8.31
N SER A 38 6.51 22.87 -8.75
CA SER A 38 7.56 23.08 -9.76
C SER A 38 7.04 23.59 -11.11
N SER A 39 5.79 23.27 -11.47
CA SER A 39 5.17 23.83 -12.68
C SER A 39 4.94 25.34 -12.64
N PHE A 40 4.96 25.98 -11.46
CA PHE A 40 4.86 27.44 -11.33
C PHE A 40 6.11 28.16 -11.84
N ILE A 41 7.29 27.53 -11.73
CA ILE A 41 8.58 28.11 -12.12
C ILE A 41 8.88 27.85 -13.61
N GLY A 42 8.23 26.85 -14.22
CA GLY A 42 8.34 26.56 -15.65
C GLY A 42 9.69 25.96 -16.07
N ARG A 43 10.36 25.23 -15.17
CA ARG A 43 11.69 24.64 -15.45
C ARG A 43 11.65 23.48 -16.44
N PRO A 44 12.72 23.28 -17.22
CA PRO A 44 12.92 22.02 -17.92
C PRO A 44 12.99 20.88 -16.91
N LYS A 45 12.26 19.79 -17.13
CA LYS A 45 12.23 18.61 -16.25
C LYS A 45 13.58 17.88 -16.11
N TYR A 46 14.57 18.27 -16.91
CA TYR A 46 15.88 17.64 -16.98
C TYR A 46 16.93 18.75 -17.15
N SER A 47 17.52 19.19 -16.04
CA SER A 47 18.82 19.87 -16.07
C SER A 47 19.92 18.82 -15.99
N ILE A 48 20.99 18.99 -16.77
CA ILE A 48 22.19 18.13 -16.68
C ILE A 48 23.20 18.68 -15.68
N ASP A 49 22.96 19.91 -15.22
CA ASP A 49 23.85 20.66 -14.35
C ASP A 49 23.79 20.13 -12.91
N LEU A 50 24.95 20.10 -12.26
CA LEU A 50 25.08 19.65 -10.87
C LEU A 50 24.46 20.63 -9.86
N PHE A 51 24.33 21.89 -10.25
CA PHE A 51 23.83 22.97 -9.42
C PHE A 51 22.72 23.72 -10.17
N GLU A 52 21.66 24.03 -9.44
CA GLU A 52 20.61 24.96 -9.88
C GLU A 52 21.06 26.40 -9.59
N ASP A 53 20.63 27.36 -10.41
CA ASP A 53 20.88 28.79 -10.15
C ASP A 53 20.19 29.23 -8.84
N GLU A 54 20.70 30.26 -8.15
CA GLU A 54 20.14 30.68 -6.84
C GLU A 54 18.65 31.05 -6.90
N ASP A 55 18.19 31.55 -8.06
CA ASP A 55 16.79 31.91 -8.31
C ASP A 55 15.88 30.71 -8.59
N GLU A 56 16.46 29.52 -8.83
CA GLU A 56 15.80 28.23 -9.02
C GLU A 56 15.54 27.52 -7.67
N GLY A 57 15.71 28.18 -6.53
CA GLY A 57 15.34 27.61 -5.23
C GLY A 57 13.87 27.75 -4.84
N ARG A 58 12.93 28.00 -5.76
CA ARG A 58 11.61 28.60 -5.45
C ARG A 58 10.45 27.62 -5.27
N ASP A 59 10.55 26.38 -5.73
CA ASP A 59 9.51 25.36 -5.56
C ASP A 59 9.83 24.42 -4.40
N ASN A 60 8.98 23.40 -4.27
CA ASN A 60 8.98 22.47 -3.16
C ASN A 60 9.83 21.21 -3.40
N GLU A 61 10.46 20.98 -4.55
CA GLU A 61 11.08 19.68 -4.88
C GLU A 61 12.28 19.33 -3.95
N LYS A 62 13.12 20.32 -3.62
CA LYS A 62 14.21 20.13 -2.64
C LYS A 62 13.70 19.87 -1.22
N LEU A 63 12.56 20.47 -0.87
CA LEU A 63 11.93 20.27 0.43
C LEU A 63 11.22 18.91 0.48
N GLU A 64 10.56 18.50 -0.59
CA GLU A 64 9.99 17.16 -0.77
C GLU A 64 11.06 16.10 -0.54
N LEU A 65 12.19 16.19 -1.24
CA LEU A 65 13.27 15.21 -1.13
C LEU A 65 13.78 15.07 0.31
N LEU A 66 14.03 16.19 1.00
CA LEU A 66 14.46 16.14 2.40
C LEU A 66 13.35 15.62 3.31
N GLY A 67 12.11 16.04 3.05
CA GLY A 67 10.92 15.71 3.82
C GLY A 67 10.61 14.23 3.81
N ASP A 68 10.70 13.59 2.63
CA ASP A 68 10.59 12.14 2.46
C ASP A 68 11.60 11.41 3.35
N ASN A 69 12.88 11.78 3.29
CA ASN A 69 13.93 11.16 4.11
C ASN A 69 13.75 11.38 5.63
N LEU A 70 13.31 12.58 6.03
CA LEU A 70 13.01 12.88 7.43
C LEU A 70 11.81 12.05 7.92
N LEU A 71 10.76 11.94 7.10
CA LEU A 71 9.57 11.16 7.39
C LEU A 71 9.91 9.66 7.49
N ASP A 72 10.68 9.14 6.55
CA ASP A 72 11.13 7.75 6.51
C ASP A 72 11.88 7.38 7.80
N CYS A 73 12.79 8.26 8.23
CA CYS A 73 13.55 8.08 9.47
C CYS A 73 12.63 8.11 10.70
N ALA A 74 11.74 9.11 10.79
CA ALA A 74 10.83 9.26 11.92
C ALA A 74 9.85 8.08 12.05
N VAL A 75 9.23 7.66 10.95
CA VAL A 75 8.29 6.53 10.93
C VAL A 75 9.01 5.21 11.21
N LEU A 76 10.21 5.01 10.66
CA LEU A 76 10.98 3.81 10.96
C LEU A 76 11.38 3.75 12.44
N GLY A 77 11.85 4.86 13.02
CA GLY A 77 12.16 4.96 14.44
C GLY A 77 10.94 4.66 15.31
N LEU A 78 9.80 5.28 15.01
CA LEU A 78 8.52 5.01 15.65
C LEU A 78 8.16 3.52 15.64
N LEU A 79 8.29 2.86 14.50
CA LEU A 79 7.98 1.42 14.39
C LEU A 79 8.92 0.55 15.22
N GLN A 80 10.22 0.89 15.29
CA GLN A 80 11.18 0.15 16.12
C GLN A 80 10.91 0.36 17.62
N ASP A 81 10.49 1.55 18.03
CA ASP A 81 10.12 1.83 19.42
C ASP A 81 8.85 1.06 19.84
N LEU A 82 7.82 1.09 19.00
CA LEU A 82 6.53 0.44 19.30
C LEU A 82 6.61 -1.09 19.18
N TYR A 83 7.39 -1.59 18.23
CA TYR A 83 7.42 -3.01 17.86
C TYR A 83 8.86 -3.53 17.72
N PRO A 84 9.65 -3.59 18.80
CA PRO A 84 11.08 -3.93 18.74
C PRO A 84 11.36 -5.35 18.22
N ASN A 85 10.36 -6.23 18.25
CA ASN A 85 10.46 -7.62 17.76
C ASN A 85 9.96 -7.79 16.30
N LEU A 86 9.57 -6.70 15.63
CA LEU A 86 9.12 -6.76 14.24
C LEU A 86 10.32 -7.04 13.33
N ASN A 87 10.29 -8.15 12.59
CA ASN A 87 11.39 -8.46 11.68
C ASN A 87 11.58 -7.38 10.60
N VAL A 88 12.80 -7.30 10.04
CA VAL A 88 13.18 -6.26 9.06
C VAL A 88 12.23 -6.22 7.86
N GLY A 89 11.86 -7.37 7.30
CA GLY A 89 10.97 -7.44 6.14
C GLY A 89 9.58 -6.86 6.41
N ASN A 90 9.01 -7.14 7.57
CA ASN A 90 7.72 -6.59 7.99
C ASN A 90 7.83 -5.11 8.38
N SER A 91 8.95 -4.70 8.99
CA SER A 91 9.23 -3.29 9.30
C SER A 91 9.25 -2.44 8.02
N THR A 92 9.98 -2.89 6.99
CA THR A 92 10.02 -2.21 5.69
C THR A 92 8.65 -2.14 5.04
N LYS A 93 7.89 -3.25 5.03
CA LYS A 93 6.54 -3.28 4.46
C LYS A 93 5.59 -2.32 5.17
N LEU A 94 5.60 -2.30 6.50
CA LEU A 94 4.73 -1.44 7.30
C LEU A 94 5.12 0.03 7.13
N LYS A 95 6.43 0.34 7.13
CA LYS A 95 6.94 1.68 6.82
C LYS A 95 6.43 2.14 5.45
N SER A 96 6.67 1.36 4.39
CA SER A 96 6.22 1.69 3.03
C SER A 96 4.71 1.85 2.92
N ALA A 97 3.91 1.14 3.73
CA ALA A 97 2.47 1.33 3.79
C ALA A 97 2.07 2.65 4.49
N LEU A 98 2.80 3.06 5.53
CA LEU A 98 2.57 4.30 6.26
C LEU A 98 2.95 5.54 5.46
N VAL A 99 4.08 5.49 4.73
CA VAL A 99 4.60 6.66 3.99
C VAL A 99 4.25 6.64 2.50
N ASN A 100 3.26 5.84 2.07
CA ASN A 100 2.87 5.83 0.66
C ASN A 100 2.08 7.09 0.26
N ASN A 101 2.07 7.38 -1.04
CA ASN A 101 1.37 8.54 -1.60
C ASN A 101 -0.11 8.60 -1.23
N THR A 102 -0.81 7.46 -1.12
CA THR A 102 -2.23 7.44 -0.75
C THR A 102 -2.45 7.94 0.68
N THR A 103 -1.63 7.49 1.62
CA THR A 103 -1.63 7.92 3.03
C THR A 103 -1.26 9.39 3.13
N LEU A 104 -0.15 9.81 2.50
CA LEU A 104 0.34 11.18 2.61
C LEU A 104 -0.59 12.19 1.92
N ARG A 105 -1.19 11.84 0.77
CA ARG A 105 -2.27 12.62 0.14
C ARG A 105 -3.44 12.82 1.09
N GLU A 106 -3.86 11.77 1.78
CA GLU A 106 -4.97 11.83 2.71
C GLU A 106 -4.67 12.77 3.88
N LEU A 107 -3.48 12.66 4.47
CA LEU A 107 -3.01 13.57 5.52
C LEU A 107 -2.95 15.02 5.03
N SER A 108 -2.42 15.25 3.82
CA SER A 108 -2.38 16.56 3.17
C SER A 108 -3.77 17.18 2.98
N LYS A 109 -4.78 16.36 2.62
CA LYS A 109 -6.18 16.80 2.53
C LYS A 109 -6.77 17.12 3.89
N ARG A 110 -6.56 16.26 4.89
CA ARG A 110 -7.08 16.44 6.25
C ARG A 110 -6.51 17.68 6.94
N TYR A 111 -5.24 18.01 6.68
CA TYR A 111 -4.62 19.27 7.11
C TYR A 111 -4.93 20.47 6.21
N ARG A 112 -5.70 20.28 5.13
CA ARG A 112 -6.08 21.31 4.16
C ARG A 112 -4.88 22.00 3.51
N LEU A 113 -3.75 21.30 3.38
CA LEU A 113 -2.52 21.85 2.77
C LEU A 113 -2.74 22.16 1.28
N HIS A 114 -3.45 21.27 0.58
CA HIS A 114 -3.79 21.39 -0.84
C HIS A 114 -4.46 22.72 -1.22
N GLU A 115 -5.25 23.33 -0.31
CA GLU A 115 -5.94 24.61 -0.56
C GLU A 115 -4.98 25.80 -0.68
N ARG A 116 -3.73 25.64 -0.21
CA ARG A 116 -2.70 26.66 -0.21
C ARG A 116 -1.68 26.46 -1.33
N LEU A 117 -1.86 25.43 -2.16
CA LEU A 117 -0.97 25.12 -3.27
C LEU A 117 -0.91 26.29 -4.27
N VAL A 118 0.30 26.66 -4.65
CA VAL A 118 0.60 27.70 -5.64
C VAL A 118 1.11 27.01 -6.90
N ALA A 119 0.33 27.11 -7.97
CA ALA A 119 0.65 26.59 -9.29
C ALA A 119 -0.05 27.47 -10.35
N PRO A 120 0.26 27.32 -11.66
CA PRO A 120 -0.47 28.01 -12.71
C PRO A 120 -1.99 27.76 -12.59
N PRO A 121 -2.85 28.80 -12.69
CA PRO A 121 -4.28 28.70 -12.41
C PRO A 121 -5.01 27.58 -13.18
N GLU A 122 -4.59 27.33 -14.41
CA GLU A 122 -5.15 26.30 -15.28
C GLU A 122 -4.81 24.87 -14.84
N GLN A 123 -3.74 24.69 -14.05
CA GLN A 123 -3.29 23.39 -13.56
C GLN A 123 -3.79 23.10 -12.14
N LEU A 124 -4.13 24.14 -11.36
CA LEU A 124 -4.55 24.01 -9.95
C LEU A 124 -5.66 22.96 -9.74
N PRO A 125 -6.77 22.92 -10.50
CA PRO A 125 -7.83 21.93 -10.27
C PRO A 125 -7.34 20.48 -10.36
N THR A 126 -6.41 20.21 -11.28
CA THR A 126 -5.81 18.89 -11.47
C THR A 126 -4.79 18.58 -10.38
N LEU A 127 -3.90 19.53 -10.08
CA LEU A 127 -2.82 19.35 -9.11
C LEU A 127 -3.32 19.23 -7.67
N MET A 128 -4.35 20.00 -7.29
CA MET A 128 -4.99 19.91 -5.97
C MET A 128 -5.71 18.58 -5.72
N ASN A 129 -5.90 17.76 -6.76
CA ASN A 129 -6.48 16.42 -6.67
C ASN A 129 -5.47 15.30 -6.99
N GLY A 130 -4.23 15.65 -7.36
CA GLY A 130 -3.21 14.67 -7.75
C GLY A 130 -2.59 13.98 -6.54
N ASP A 131 -2.71 12.65 -6.47
CA ASP A 131 -2.19 11.83 -5.38
C ASP A 131 -0.71 12.11 -5.08
N LYS A 132 0.13 12.10 -6.12
CA LYS A 132 1.56 12.36 -5.99
C LYS A 132 1.82 13.81 -5.53
N VAL A 133 1.15 14.79 -6.12
CA VAL A 133 1.36 16.22 -5.79
C VAL A 133 1.05 16.50 -4.32
N LEU A 134 -0.04 15.93 -3.80
CA LEU A 134 -0.42 16.15 -2.41
C LEU A 134 0.45 15.40 -1.41
N ALA A 135 0.97 14.23 -1.78
CA ALA A 135 1.97 13.51 -1.00
C ALA A 135 3.27 14.31 -0.89
N ASN A 136 3.79 14.74 -2.05
CA ASN A 136 4.98 15.59 -2.15
C ASN A 136 4.83 16.90 -1.36
N LEU A 137 3.63 17.51 -1.38
CA LEU A 137 3.32 18.70 -0.59
C LEU A 137 3.42 18.45 0.92
N PHE A 138 2.99 17.27 1.39
CA PHE A 138 3.09 16.90 2.80
C PHE A 138 4.56 16.70 3.22
N GLU A 139 5.35 16.01 2.40
CA GLU A 139 6.80 15.84 2.62
C GLU A 139 7.52 17.19 2.63
N ALA A 140 7.25 18.05 1.64
CA ALA A 140 7.80 19.39 1.61
C ALA A 140 7.44 20.20 2.86
N TYR A 141 6.23 20.04 3.39
CA TYR A 141 5.82 20.67 4.64
C TYR A 141 6.67 20.21 5.84
N ILE A 142 6.98 18.91 5.94
CA ILE A 142 7.85 18.35 6.98
C ILE A 142 9.23 19.04 6.95
N ALA A 143 9.85 19.13 5.77
CA ALA A 143 11.12 19.84 5.61
C ALA A 143 11.00 21.35 5.90
N GLY A 144 9.86 21.95 5.58
CA GLY A 144 9.54 23.34 5.93
C GLY A 144 9.52 23.58 7.44
N VAL A 145 8.89 22.69 8.21
CA VAL A 145 8.88 22.73 9.68
C VAL A 145 10.30 22.58 10.22
N PHE A 146 11.07 21.61 9.70
CA PHE A 146 12.47 21.38 10.07
C PHE A 146 13.33 22.64 9.91
N TYR A 147 13.30 23.27 8.74
CA TYR A 147 14.10 24.46 8.49
C TYR A 147 13.57 25.71 9.21
N SER A 148 12.25 25.83 9.36
CA SER A 148 11.67 26.93 10.15
C SER A 148 12.14 26.88 11.59
N TYR A 149 12.20 25.69 12.19
CA TYR A 149 12.70 25.51 13.55
C TYR A 149 14.17 25.94 13.67
N LEU A 150 15.02 25.48 12.74
CA LEU A 150 16.44 25.84 12.73
C LEU A 150 16.70 27.35 12.55
N LYS A 151 15.85 28.05 11.79
CA LYS A 151 15.97 29.50 11.59
C LYS A 151 15.42 30.31 12.76
N HIS A 152 14.40 29.83 13.46
CA HIS A 152 13.74 30.62 14.50
C HIS A 152 14.67 30.95 15.69
N ALA A 153 15.65 30.10 16.02
CA ALA A 153 16.60 30.35 17.11
C ALA A 153 17.73 31.33 16.81
N VAL A 154 17.76 31.94 15.62
CA VAL A 154 18.79 32.95 15.30
C VAL A 154 18.48 34.32 15.93
N GLY A 155 17.40 34.44 16.73
CA GLY A 155 17.08 35.62 17.53
C GLY A 155 17.97 35.76 18.77
N GLU A 156 18.67 36.90 18.85
CA GLU A 156 19.46 37.47 19.96
C GLU A 156 19.70 36.61 21.21
N GLY A 157 20.84 35.91 21.24
CA GLY A 157 21.46 35.39 22.48
C GLY A 157 21.29 33.90 22.77
N SER A 158 20.49 33.16 21.99
CA SER A 158 20.32 31.71 22.18
C SER A 158 21.29 30.88 21.34
N SER A 159 21.81 29.78 21.88
CA SER A 159 22.67 28.85 21.14
C SER A 159 21.97 28.34 19.88
N ARG A 160 22.67 28.32 18.74
CA ARG A 160 22.15 27.80 17.46
C ARG A 160 21.51 26.42 17.66
N LEU A 161 20.22 26.30 17.35
CA LEU A 161 19.52 25.01 17.44
C LEU A 161 20.21 23.97 16.55
N SER A 162 20.38 22.78 17.10
CA SER A 162 20.98 21.65 16.38
C SER A 162 19.94 20.96 15.48
N ARG A 163 20.43 20.25 14.46
CA ARG A 163 19.57 19.39 13.63
C ARG A 163 18.88 18.29 14.45
N GLY A 164 19.51 17.81 15.53
CA GLY A 164 18.91 16.86 16.45
C GLY A 164 17.65 17.42 17.11
N GLN A 165 17.73 18.65 17.65
CA GLN A 165 16.58 19.33 18.25
C GLN A 165 15.45 19.58 17.25
N ALA A 166 15.79 19.82 15.98
CA ALA A 166 14.79 19.95 14.92
C ALA A 166 14.08 18.62 14.61
N ILE A 167 14.80 17.50 14.66
CA ILE A 167 14.22 16.15 14.53
C ILE A 167 13.33 15.85 15.73
N ASP A 168 13.78 16.14 16.96
CA ASP A 168 12.96 15.98 18.16
C ASP A 168 11.67 16.81 18.07
N HIS A 169 11.76 18.04 17.55
CA HIS A 169 10.59 18.89 17.32
C HIS A 169 9.62 18.31 16.28
N LEU A 170 10.12 17.69 15.21
CA LEU A 170 9.28 16.97 14.26
C LEU A 170 8.61 15.75 14.90
N ASP A 171 9.33 14.99 15.73
CA ASP A 171 8.79 13.79 16.40
C ASP A 171 7.57 14.12 17.27
N LEU A 172 7.56 15.28 17.96
CA LEU A 172 6.41 15.76 18.72
C LEU A 172 5.11 15.88 17.90
N TRP A 173 5.22 16.08 16.59
CA TRP A 173 4.08 16.13 15.68
C TRP A 173 3.85 14.81 14.94
N LEU A 174 4.91 14.21 14.38
CA LEU A 174 4.82 13.01 13.54
C LEU A 174 4.47 11.76 14.36
N ARG A 175 5.00 11.60 15.57
CA ARG A 175 4.70 10.44 16.43
C ARG A 175 3.21 10.30 16.75
N PRO A 176 2.52 11.30 17.33
CA PRO A 176 1.09 11.19 17.60
C PRO A 176 0.23 11.12 16.33
N LEU A 177 0.74 11.57 15.19
CA LEU A 177 0.06 11.45 13.90
C LEU A 177 0.11 10.01 13.35
N PHE A 178 1.30 9.40 13.34
CA PHE A 178 1.53 8.11 12.68
C PHE A 178 1.32 6.91 13.59
N GLN A 179 1.46 7.05 14.91
CA GLN A 179 1.24 5.95 15.86
C GLN A 179 -0.15 5.27 15.72
N PRO A 180 -1.28 5.99 15.79
CA PRO A 180 -2.61 5.37 15.65
C PRO A 180 -2.82 4.75 14.26
N ILE A 181 -2.19 5.30 13.21
CA ILE A 181 -2.23 4.73 11.86
C ILE A 181 -1.47 3.39 11.85
N ALA A 182 -0.27 3.34 12.43
CA ALA A 182 0.55 2.15 12.53
C ALA A 182 -0.13 1.04 13.36
N GLU A 183 -0.73 1.38 14.50
CA GLU A 183 -1.49 0.46 15.35
C GLU A 183 -2.70 -0.14 14.62
N SER A 184 -3.45 0.69 13.89
CA SER A 184 -4.59 0.23 13.08
C SER A 184 -4.13 -0.71 11.96
N MET A 185 -3.08 -0.33 11.21
CA MET A 185 -2.53 -1.17 10.14
C MET A 185 -2.02 -2.51 10.67
N LEU A 186 -1.27 -2.51 11.78
CA LEU A 186 -0.75 -3.74 12.36
C LEU A 186 -1.88 -4.65 12.86
N SER A 187 -2.93 -4.07 13.45
CA SER A 187 -4.11 -4.83 13.90
C SER A 187 -4.83 -5.51 12.74
N GLN A 188 -4.97 -4.81 11.61
CA GLN A 188 -5.54 -5.38 10.37
C GLN A 188 -4.67 -6.52 9.82
N LEU A 189 -3.35 -6.33 9.77
CA LEU A 189 -2.41 -7.38 9.32
C LEU A 189 -2.43 -8.62 10.22
N LYS A 190 -2.52 -8.44 11.55
CA LYS A 190 -2.66 -9.56 12.50
C LYS A 190 -3.97 -10.32 12.31
N ALA A 191 -5.07 -9.60 12.13
CA ALA A 191 -6.37 -10.21 11.84
C ALA A 191 -6.32 -11.03 10.54
N GLU A 192 -5.68 -10.49 9.49
CA GLU A 192 -5.47 -11.22 8.24
C GLU A 192 -4.65 -12.49 8.39
N GLN A 193 -3.58 -12.45 9.16
CA GLN A 193 -2.75 -13.62 9.43
C GLN A 193 -3.51 -14.69 10.21
N LEU A 194 -4.24 -14.28 11.26
CA LEU A 194 -5.04 -15.20 12.07
C LEU A 194 -6.16 -15.85 11.24
N SER A 195 -6.87 -15.09 10.42
CA SER A 195 -7.88 -15.66 9.52
C SER A 195 -7.28 -16.65 8.51
N ARG A 196 -6.11 -16.35 7.94
CA ARG A 196 -5.41 -17.30 7.06
C ARG A 196 -4.98 -18.56 7.79
N GLN A 197 -4.51 -18.45 9.02
CA GLN A 197 -4.12 -19.61 9.82
C GLN A 197 -5.35 -20.49 10.14
N LEU A 198 -6.44 -19.89 10.61
CA LEU A 198 -7.70 -20.58 10.86
C LEU A 198 -8.24 -21.27 9.61
N LEU A 199 -8.11 -20.65 8.43
CA LEU A 199 -8.49 -21.30 7.17
C LEU A 199 -7.70 -22.57 6.94
N VAL A 200 -6.36 -22.50 7.04
CA VAL A 200 -5.49 -23.67 6.89
C VAL A 200 -5.88 -24.78 7.87
N ASP A 201 -6.16 -24.43 9.12
CA ASP A 201 -6.58 -25.41 10.13
C ASP A 201 -7.95 -26.06 9.83
N THR A 202 -8.79 -25.42 9.01
CA THR A 202 -10.10 -25.97 8.56
C THR A 202 -10.03 -26.70 7.22
N GLU A 203 -8.88 -26.75 6.55
CA GLU A 203 -8.71 -27.50 5.31
C GLU A 203 -8.74 -29.00 5.62
N ASP A 204 -9.54 -29.75 4.86
CA ASP A 204 -9.56 -31.22 4.96
C ASP A 204 -8.36 -31.79 4.22
N ASP A 205 -7.29 -32.05 4.99
CA ASP A 205 -6.02 -32.61 4.49
C ASP A 205 -6.21 -33.83 3.59
N ASP A 206 -7.23 -34.68 3.85
CA ASP A 206 -7.46 -35.86 3.03
C ASP A 206 -8.06 -35.51 1.66
N THR A 207 -9.01 -34.57 1.63
CA THR A 207 -9.55 -34.01 0.38
C THR A 207 -8.46 -33.29 -0.41
N ASP A 208 -7.63 -32.48 0.24
CA ASP A 208 -6.56 -31.73 -0.41
C ASP A 208 -5.48 -32.66 -0.98
N ARG A 209 -5.13 -33.74 -0.27
CA ARG A 209 -4.24 -34.79 -0.76
C ARG A 209 -4.83 -35.50 -1.99
N LYS A 210 -6.12 -35.87 -1.96
CA LYS A 210 -6.81 -36.52 -3.08
C LYS A 210 -6.98 -35.60 -4.30
N ALA A 211 -7.07 -34.31 -4.05
CA ALA A 211 -7.21 -33.27 -5.07
C ALA A 211 -5.89 -32.94 -5.78
N GLN A 212 -4.74 -33.41 -5.30
CA GLN A 212 -3.46 -33.17 -5.98
C GLN A 212 -3.51 -33.67 -7.44
N GLY A 213 -3.13 -32.78 -8.36
CA GLY A 213 -3.18 -33.03 -9.80
C GLY A 213 -4.60 -33.17 -10.40
N ALA A 214 -5.68 -32.95 -9.63
CA ALA A 214 -7.05 -33.09 -10.13
C ALA A 214 -7.37 -32.12 -11.27
N ASN A 215 -6.85 -30.89 -11.22
CA ASN A 215 -7.00 -29.92 -12.29
C ASN A 215 -6.37 -30.40 -13.62
N ALA A 216 -5.19 -31.01 -13.57
CA ALA A 216 -4.53 -31.57 -14.75
C ALA A 216 -5.31 -32.77 -15.31
N ARG A 217 -5.74 -33.70 -14.43
CA ARG A 217 -6.55 -34.87 -14.79
C ARG A 217 -7.87 -34.47 -15.44
N LEU A 218 -8.61 -33.54 -14.83
CA LEU A 218 -9.89 -33.05 -15.33
C LEU A 218 -9.73 -32.38 -16.70
N ASN A 219 -8.72 -31.50 -16.84
CA ASN A 219 -8.46 -30.82 -18.11
C ASN A 219 -8.10 -31.83 -19.21
N GLN A 220 -7.23 -32.80 -18.91
CA GLN A 220 -6.84 -33.83 -19.87
C GLN A 220 -8.05 -34.64 -20.34
N TRP A 221 -8.89 -35.10 -19.42
CA TRP A 221 -10.08 -35.87 -19.78
C TRP A 221 -11.05 -35.07 -20.65
N PHE A 222 -11.44 -33.88 -20.20
CA PHE A 222 -12.44 -33.09 -20.92
C PHE A 222 -11.97 -32.66 -22.30
N ILE A 223 -10.69 -32.30 -22.45
CA ILE A 223 -10.11 -31.92 -23.75
C ILE A 223 -10.10 -33.10 -24.72
N PHE A 224 -9.67 -34.29 -24.28
CA PHE A 224 -9.46 -35.42 -25.18
C PHE A 224 -10.68 -36.34 -25.37
N LYS A 225 -11.60 -36.39 -24.40
CA LYS A 225 -12.73 -37.34 -24.39
C LYS A 225 -14.09 -36.68 -24.48
N GLU A 226 -14.25 -35.49 -23.91
CA GLU A 226 -15.54 -34.77 -23.90
C GLU A 226 -15.59 -33.61 -24.92
N GLY A 227 -14.46 -33.21 -25.50
CA GLY A 227 -14.39 -32.15 -26.52
C GLY A 227 -14.54 -30.72 -25.97
N GLY A 228 -14.44 -30.52 -24.65
CA GLY A 228 -14.56 -29.22 -23.98
C GLY A 228 -13.39 -28.92 -23.05
N GLN A 229 -13.17 -27.65 -22.70
CA GLN A 229 -12.15 -27.25 -21.72
C GLN A 229 -12.81 -26.74 -20.42
N PRO A 230 -12.48 -27.31 -19.24
CA PRO A 230 -12.95 -26.78 -17.97
C PRO A 230 -12.48 -25.34 -17.74
N SER A 231 -13.38 -24.49 -17.25
CA SER A 231 -13.12 -23.09 -16.90
C SER A 231 -12.97 -22.93 -15.39
N TYR A 232 -12.07 -22.04 -14.97
CA TYR A 232 -11.78 -21.78 -13.56
C TYR A 232 -11.88 -20.29 -13.25
N ALA A 233 -12.98 -19.88 -12.65
CA ALA A 233 -13.15 -18.53 -12.13
C ALA A 233 -12.62 -18.48 -10.69
N SER A 234 -11.50 -17.79 -10.46
CA SER A 234 -10.90 -17.64 -9.12
C SER A 234 -10.89 -16.19 -8.67
N SER A 235 -11.35 -15.93 -7.46
CA SER A 235 -11.30 -14.62 -6.82
C SER A 235 -10.58 -14.70 -5.48
N ASN A 236 -9.82 -13.65 -5.16
CA ASN A 236 -9.23 -13.49 -3.84
C ASN A 236 -10.31 -12.87 -2.93
N ALA A 237 -10.77 -13.64 -1.95
CA ALA A 237 -11.78 -13.25 -0.97
C ALA A 237 -11.18 -12.67 0.32
N GLY A 238 -9.91 -12.20 0.27
CA GLY A 238 -9.23 -11.56 1.39
C GLY A 238 -9.03 -12.53 2.56
N LEU A 239 -9.72 -12.27 3.66
CA LEU A 239 -9.69 -13.11 4.88
C LEU A 239 -10.20 -14.53 4.67
N GLN A 240 -11.02 -14.77 3.64
CA GLN A 240 -11.57 -16.08 3.30
C GLN A 240 -10.65 -16.88 2.35
N GLY A 241 -9.51 -16.34 1.93
CA GLY A 241 -8.58 -17.03 1.03
C GLY A 241 -8.99 -16.95 -0.45
N TRP A 242 -8.65 -17.96 -1.23
CA TRP A 242 -8.99 -18.06 -2.64
C TRP A 242 -10.23 -18.91 -2.84
N LYS A 243 -11.25 -18.31 -3.45
CA LYS A 243 -12.47 -18.99 -3.85
C LYS A 243 -12.38 -19.30 -5.34
N THR A 244 -12.55 -20.56 -5.71
CA THR A 244 -12.54 -21.01 -7.09
C THR A 244 -13.81 -21.77 -7.42
N LEU A 245 -14.45 -21.36 -8.51
CA LEU A 245 -15.50 -22.10 -9.20
C LEU A 245 -14.90 -22.74 -10.46
N CYS A 246 -14.96 -24.07 -10.52
CA CYS A 246 -14.66 -24.86 -11.70
C CYS A 246 -15.97 -25.21 -12.40
N THR A 247 -16.04 -24.95 -13.70
CA THR A 247 -17.17 -25.33 -14.56
C THR A 247 -16.65 -26.17 -15.71
N ALA A 248 -17.23 -27.35 -15.94
CA ALA A 248 -16.90 -28.21 -17.07
C ALA A 248 -18.18 -28.60 -17.80
N VAL A 249 -18.16 -28.65 -19.13
CA VAL A 249 -19.31 -29.08 -19.94
C VAL A 249 -18.89 -30.32 -20.72
N ASP A 250 -19.66 -31.39 -20.62
CA ASP A 250 -19.36 -32.65 -21.29
C ASP A 250 -19.86 -32.68 -22.75
N ARG A 251 -19.58 -33.78 -23.47
CA ARG A 251 -19.95 -33.92 -24.89
C ARG A 251 -21.46 -33.88 -25.13
N ASP A 252 -22.25 -34.24 -24.13
CA ASP A 252 -23.70 -34.29 -24.18
C ASP A 252 -24.31 -32.90 -23.83
N GLY A 253 -23.46 -31.90 -23.58
CA GLY A 253 -23.86 -30.54 -23.23
C GLY A 253 -24.23 -30.36 -21.75
N LYS A 254 -24.05 -31.39 -20.90
CA LYS A 254 -24.33 -31.30 -19.48
C LYS A 254 -23.19 -30.58 -18.76
N SER A 255 -23.55 -29.66 -17.88
CA SER A 255 -22.61 -28.83 -17.11
C SER A 255 -22.37 -29.38 -15.71
N TRP A 256 -21.12 -29.32 -15.27
CA TRP A 256 -20.61 -29.81 -14.01
C TRP A 256 -19.92 -28.68 -13.27
N TYR A 257 -20.11 -28.63 -11.95
CA TYR A 257 -19.67 -27.50 -11.14
C TYR A 257 -18.95 -27.98 -9.87
N GLY A 258 -17.81 -27.37 -9.57
CA GLY A 258 -17.08 -27.62 -8.34
C GLY A 258 -16.62 -26.32 -7.73
N GLU A 259 -16.92 -26.10 -6.46
CA GLU A 259 -16.52 -24.89 -5.75
C GLU A 259 -15.65 -25.25 -4.55
N ALA A 260 -14.54 -24.54 -4.37
CA ALA A 260 -13.68 -24.69 -3.22
C ALA A 260 -13.08 -23.37 -2.78
N THR A 261 -12.85 -23.26 -1.47
CA THR A 261 -12.15 -22.15 -0.85
C THR A 261 -10.93 -22.69 -0.12
N ARG A 262 -9.74 -22.15 -0.42
CA ARG A 262 -8.46 -22.56 0.19
C ARG A 262 -7.53 -21.37 0.39
N SER A 263 -6.55 -21.55 1.25
CA SER A 263 -5.47 -20.60 1.55
C SER A 263 -4.69 -20.15 0.30
N THR A 264 -4.56 -21.03 -0.71
CA THR A 264 -3.88 -20.72 -1.98
C THR A 264 -4.78 -20.94 -3.20
N LYS A 265 -4.58 -20.13 -4.25
CA LYS A 265 -5.28 -20.28 -5.54
C LYS A 265 -5.12 -21.69 -6.11
N LYS A 266 -3.92 -22.25 -6.02
CA LYS A 266 -3.60 -23.58 -6.55
C LYS A 266 -4.37 -24.67 -5.82
N ALA A 267 -4.43 -24.63 -4.49
CA ALA A 267 -5.21 -25.58 -3.70
C ALA A 267 -6.72 -25.44 -4.00
N ALA A 268 -7.23 -24.21 -4.06
CA ALA A 268 -8.64 -23.96 -4.38
C ALA A 268 -9.03 -24.52 -5.76
N GLN A 269 -8.19 -24.30 -6.78
CA GLN A 269 -8.38 -24.89 -8.12
C GLN A 269 -8.34 -26.41 -8.13
N ALA A 270 -7.39 -27.00 -7.41
CA ALA A 270 -7.24 -28.46 -7.32
C ALA A 270 -8.49 -29.09 -6.68
N VAL A 271 -8.96 -28.55 -5.55
CA VAL A 271 -10.14 -29.08 -4.84
C VAL A 271 -11.43 -28.83 -5.62
N ALA A 272 -11.56 -27.67 -6.28
CA ALA A 272 -12.71 -27.40 -7.16
C ALA A 272 -12.78 -28.41 -8.32
N ALA A 273 -11.64 -28.70 -8.97
CA ALA A 273 -11.56 -29.73 -10.01
C ALA A 273 -11.87 -31.13 -9.47
N TYR A 274 -11.35 -31.47 -8.28
CA TYR A 274 -11.60 -32.76 -7.63
C TYR A 274 -13.09 -33.00 -7.36
N LYS A 275 -13.83 -31.96 -6.94
CA LYS A 275 -15.28 -32.05 -6.76
C LYS A 275 -16.04 -32.29 -8.07
N VAL A 276 -15.57 -31.72 -9.18
CA VAL A 276 -16.13 -32.02 -10.52
C VAL A 276 -15.84 -33.46 -10.90
N ILE A 277 -14.59 -33.93 -10.74
CA ILE A 277 -14.21 -35.33 -10.99
C ILE A 277 -15.11 -36.29 -10.20
N LYS A 278 -15.33 -36.03 -8.91
CA LYS A 278 -16.16 -36.90 -8.06
C LYS A 278 -17.61 -36.97 -8.51
N GLN A 279 -18.20 -35.87 -8.97
CA GLN A 279 -19.54 -35.87 -9.55
C GLN A 279 -19.57 -36.65 -10.87
N PHE A 280 -18.55 -36.44 -11.71
CA PHE A 280 -18.44 -37.12 -13.00
C PHE A 280 -18.28 -38.64 -12.84
N GLU A 281 -17.42 -39.10 -11.92
CA GLU A 281 -17.21 -40.51 -11.57
C GLU A 281 -18.50 -41.22 -11.11
N GLN A 282 -19.37 -40.52 -10.38
CA GLN A 282 -20.62 -41.09 -9.88
C GLN A 282 -21.62 -41.39 -10.99
N GLU A 283 -21.61 -40.62 -12.07
CA GLU A 283 -22.54 -40.78 -13.19
C GLU A 283 -21.93 -41.51 -14.39
N ARG A 284 -20.60 -41.52 -14.51
CA ARG A 284 -19.83 -42.18 -15.59
C ARG A 284 -18.73 -43.06 -14.98
N PRO A 285 -19.05 -44.31 -14.60
CA PRO A 285 -18.09 -45.25 -14.00
C PRO A 285 -16.92 -45.61 -14.93
N ASP A 286 -17.09 -45.38 -16.23
CA ASP A 286 -16.10 -45.50 -17.30
C ASP A 286 -15.02 -44.39 -17.29
N PHE A 287 -15.14 -43.41 -16.38
CA PHE A 287 -14.10 -42.45 -16.08
C PHE A 287 -12.96 -43.10 -15.28
N THR A 288 -11.77 -43.17 -15.87
CA THR A 288 -10.52 -43.52 -15.18
C THR A 288 -9.53 -42.37 -15.35
N ALA A 289 -9.43 -41.46 -14.38
CA ALA A 289 -8.47 -40.35 -14.40
C ALA A 289 -7.58 -40.26 -13.16
#